data_AF-A0A3D1TB08-F1
#
_entry.id   AF-A0A3D1TB08-F1
#
_cell.length_a   1.000
_cell.length_b   1.000
_cell.length_c   1.000
_cell.angle_alpha   90.00
_cell.angle_beta   90.00
_cell.angle_gamma   90.00
#
_symmetry.space_group_name_H-M   'P 1'
#
loop_
_entity.id
_entity.type
_entity.pdbx_description
1 polymer ?
#
loop_
_entity_poly.entity_id
_entity_poly.type
_entity_poly.pdbx_seq_one_letter_code
_entity_poly.pdbx_strand_id
1 'polypeptide(L)'
;ACHTLFTEPLRGDPSTPASALAEQSPFLEWRLSAFSRPGPDARTCQDCHMPKADEDGHAFNTRIARNPMGRDFPPTLPRQPFGKHLLAGANTILPTLAPAAGSDVTPEEWSWRKETSQFMLQQQTARLQLTAARAEDGGLFIEVTIHNRAGHKFPTAHPSRRAWLELTVSDQDNNPIFSSGQSAPSGAILGAHHQPLPSELPGRPIQPHYQSISHPDQVQVYQSVMADAEKDPTFRLLAGQSYIKDNRIPPVGWDPAQAAAQDLGSRGTEDDSDFAPGRDTIQYRIPAPQAPPRTWHIQTRLRYQNLSYRFAAELFRLDTPDIQALKSALNGTLPTETIAEATLVIR
;
A
#
# COMPACT_ATOMS: atom_id res chain seq x y z
N ALA A 1 -18.57 6.48 -11.81
CA ALA A 1 -18.59 5.65 -10.58
C ALA A 1 -17.40 6.06 -9.72
N CYS A 2 -17.52 6.19 -8.39
CA CYS A 2 -16.46 6.78 -7.53
C CYS A 2 -15.18 5.94 -7.38
N HIS A 3 -15.24 4.64 -7.69
CA HIS A 3 -14.09 3.71 -7.63
C HIS A 3 -13.51 3.36 -9.02
N THR A 4 -13.76 4.25 -9.99
CA THR A 4 -13.19 4.22 -11.34
C THR A 4 -13.04 5.66 -11.80
N LEU A 5 -11.89 6.24 -11.50
CA LEU A 5 -11.52 7.60 -11.85
C LEU A 5 -10.41 7.55 -12.90
N PHE A 6 -10.69 8.18 -14.03
CA PHE A 6 -9.69 8.51 -15.03
C PHE A 6 -9.49 10.01 -15.02
N THR A 7 -8.24 10.43 -15.10
CA THR A 7 -7.85 11.83 -15.08
C THR A 7 -7.26 12.19 -16.44
N GLU A 8 -7.75 13.28 -17.03
CA GLU A 8 -7.17 13.81 -18.25
C GLU A 8 -6.02 14.76 -17.88
N PRO A 9 -4.84 14.60 -18.48
CA PRO A 9 -3.74 15.52 -18.25
C PRO A 9 -4.09 16.93 -18.75
N LEU A 10 -3.64 17.96 -18.02
CA LEU A 10 -3.65 19.35 -18.46
C LEU A 10 -2.83 19.44 -19.75
N ARG A 11 -3.51 19.78 -20.85
CA ARG A 11 -2.86 19.89 -22.17
C ARG A 11 -2.01 21.16 -22.22
N GLY A 12 -0.74 21.01 -22.60
CA GLY A 12 0.07 22.13 -23.11
C GLY A 12 -0.29 22.45 -24.55
N ASP A 13 -0.45 21.41 -25.39
CA ASP A 13 -0.85 21.49 -26.80
C ASP A 13 -2.21 20.78 -27.00
N PRO A 14 -3.24 21.47 -27.55
CA PRO A 14 -4.53 20.87 -27.90
C PRO A 14 -4.46 19.72 -28.92
N SER A 15 -3.38 19.60 -29.69
CA SER A 15 -3.20 18.63 -30.77
C SER A 15 -2.74 17.24 -30.30
N THR A 16 -2.20 17.13 -29.08
CA THR A 16 -1.84 15.84 -28.48
C THR A 16 -3.12 15.11 -28.04
N PRO A 17 -3.36 13.87 -28.51
CA PRO A 17 -4.49 13.08 -28.02
C PRO A 17 -4.38 12.91 -26.51
N ALA A 18 -5.44 13.29 -25.76
CA ALA A 18 -5.49 13.00 -24.34
C ALA A 18 -5.64 11.49 -24.14
N SER A 19 -4.62 10.82 -23.62
CA SER A 19 -4.80 9.50 -23.01
C SER A 19 -5.24 9.72 -21.57
N ALA A 20 -6.44 9.24 -21.23
CA ALA A 20 -6.93 9.33 -19.87
C ALA A 20 -6.11 8.38 -18.97
N LEU A 21 -5.50 8.90 -17.91
CA LEU A 21 -4.75 8.10 -16.96
C LEU A 21 -5.71 7.42 -15.98
N ALA A 22 -5.57 6.12 -15.77
CA ALA A 22 -6.33 5.36 -14.76
C ALA A 22 -5.88 5.71 -13.32
N GLU A 23 -6.17 6.93 -12.86
CA GLU A 23 -5.70 7.46 -11.57
C GLU A 23 -6.14 6.60 -10.38
N GLN A 24 -7.43 6.22 -10.34
CA GLN A 24 -7.97 5.36 -9.28
C GLN A 24 -8.93 4.34 -9.88
N SER A 25 -8.41 3.13 -10.11
CA SER A 25 -9.11 2.03 -10.78
C SER A 25 -9.45 0.80 -9.92
N PRO A 26 -9.68 0.87 -8.58
CA PRO A 26 -9.87 -0.33 -7.76
C PRO A 26 -11.01 -1.24 -8.23
N PHE A 27 -12.09 -0.68 -8.79
CA PHE A 27 -13.18 -1.50 -9.33
C PHE A 27 -12.76 -2.27 -10.58
N LEU A 28 -12.01 -1.64 -11.49
CA LEU A 28 -11.53 -2.32 -12.70
C LEU A 28 -10.49 -3.38 -12.35
N GLU A 29 -9.64 -3.09 -11.36
CA GLU A 29 -8.71 -4.07 -10.81
C GLU A 29 -9.45 -5.26 -10.18
N TRP A 30 -10.51 -4.99 -9.41
CA TRP A 30 -11.38 -6.04 -8.87
C TRP A 30 -12.03 -6.90 -9.94
N ARG A 31 -12.52 -6.26 -11.01
CA ARG A 31 -13.12 -6.95 -12.16
C ARG A 31 -12.15 -7.90 -12.86
N LEU A 32 -10.85 -7.66 -12.75
CA LEU A 32 -9.80 -8.53 -13.31
C LEU A 32 -9.38 -9.66 -12.36
N SER A 33 -9.82 -9.65 -11.10
CA SER A 33 -9.48 -10.68 -10.11
C SER A 33 -10.37 -11.91 -10.17
N ALA A 34 -9.98 -12.95 -9.43
CA ALA A 34 -10.82 -14.11 -9.14
C ALA A 34 -12.09 -13.74 -8.34
N PHE A 35 -12.08 -12.67 -7.54
CA PHE A 35 -13.20 -12.30 -6.67
C PHE A 35 -14.43 -11.82 -7.46
N SER A 36 -14.24 -11.34 -8.68
CA SER A 36 -15.33 -10.90 -9.55
C SER A 36 -16.05 -12.04 -10.28
N ARG A 37 -15.50 -13.26 -10.24
CA ARG A 37 -16.01 -14.40 -10.98
C ARG A 37 -16.79 -15.32 -10.04
N PRO A 38 -17.87 -15.97 -10.51
CA PRO A 38 -18.53 -17.01 -9.73
C PRO A 38 -17.55 -18.12 -9.34
N GLY A 39 -17.52 -18.49 -8.06
CA GLY A 39 -16.59 -19.49 -7.54
C GLY A 39 -16.41 -19.38 -6.02
N PRO A 40 -15.58 -20.25 -5.42
CA PRO A 40 -15.34 -20.25 -3.97
C PRO A 40 -14.67 -18.97 -3.46
N ASP A 41 -13.92 -18.28 -4.32
CA ASP A 41 -13.24 -17.01 -3.99
C ASP A 41 -14.07 -15.76 -4.33
N ALA A 42 -15.29 -15.93 -4.86
CA ALA A 42 -16.15 -14.82 -5.27
C ALA A 42 -16.48 -13.92 -4.07
N ARG A 43 -16.16 -12.63 -4.18
CA ARG A 43 -16.40 -11.63 -3.14
C ARG A 43 -16.71 -10.29 -3.78
N THR A 44 -17.80 -9.67 -3.36
CA THR A 44 -18.12 -8.29 -3.73
C THR A 44 -17.30 -7.31 -2.89
N CYS A 45 -17.25 -6.03 -3.29
CA CYS A 45 -16.63 -4.97 -2.49
C CYS A 45 -17.23 -4.92 -1.08
N GLN A 46 -18.55 -5.12 -0.99
CA GLN A 46 -19.32 -5.07 0.25
C GLN A 46 -19.03 -6.25 1.16
N ASP A 47 -18.69 -7.42 0.62
CA ASP A 47 -18.35 -8.59 1.43
C ASP A 47 -17.07 -8.37 2.25
N CYS A 48 -16.17 -7.50 1.79
CA CYS A 48 -14.97 -7.11 2.54
C CYS A 48 -15.16 -5.79 3.32
N HIS A 49 -15.74 -4.75 2.71
CA HIS A 49 -15.77 -3.40 3.28
C HIS A 49 -17.04 -3.07 4.09
N MET A 50 -18.05 -3.95 4.07
CA MET A 50 -19.29 -3.80 4.84
C MET A 50 -19.53 -5.03 5.71
N PRO A 51 -18.83 -5.18 6.86
CA PRO A 51 -18.91 -6.38 7.67
C PRO A 51 -20.33 -6.63 8.13
N LYS A 52 -20.72 -7.91 8.07
CA LYS A 52 -22.08 -8.41 8.29
C LYS A 52 -22.25 -9.05 9.68
N ALA A 53 -21.17 -9.23 10.42
CA ALA A 53 -21.12 -9.80 11.77
C ALA A 53 -20.05 -9.12 12.62
N ASP A 54 -20.16 -9.22 13.94
CA ASP A 54 -19.12 -8.81 14.89
C ASP A 54 -17.95 -9.80 14.96
N GLU A 55 -17.00 -9.53 15.84
CA GLU A 55 -15.79 -10.32 16.06
C GLU A 55 -16.10 -11.74 16.56
N ASP A 56 -17.23 -11.92 17.25
CA ASP A 56 -17.73 -13.22 17.73
C ASP A 56 -18.55 -13.97 16.66
N GLY A 57 -18.74 -13.37 15.49
CA GLY A 57 -19.49 -13.94 14.37
C GLY A 57 -21.02 -13.75 14.46
N HIS A 58 -21.52 -12.95 15.39
CA HIS A 58 -22.94 -12.65 15.48
C HIS A 58 -23.35 -11.71 14.36
N ALA A 59 -24.30 -12.16 13.52
CA ALA A 59 -24.83 -11.36 12.43
C ALA A 59 -25.47 -10.06 12.93
N PHE A 60 -25.10 -8.94 12.33
CA PHE A 60 -25.73 -7.67 12.64
C PHE A 60 -27.19 -7.67 12.20
N ASN A 61 -28.04 -7.15 13.07
CA ASN A 61 -29.46 -6.95 12.80
C ASN A 61 -29.80 -5.48 13.05
N THR A 62 -30.39 -4.81 12.07
CA THR A 62 -30.85 -3.42 12.24
C THR A 62 -32.20 -3.18 11.58
N ARG A 63 -33.01 -2.33 12.22
CA ARG A 63 -34.26 -1.82 11.66
C ARG A 63 -33.95 -0.64 10.74
N ILE A 64 -34.54 -0.62 9.56
CA ILE A 64 -34.26 0.43 8.55
C ILE A 64 -35.01 1.72 8.89
N ALA A 65 -36.27 1.63 9.31
CA ALA A 65 -37.13 2.77 9.59
C ALA A 65 -38.19 2.42 10.65
N ARG A 66 -38.64 3.43 11.39
CA ARG A 66 -39.83 3.38 12.26
C ARG A 66 -40.78 4.50 11.88
N ASN A 67 -42.07 4.28 12.07
CA ASN A 67 -43.04 5.37 12.04
C ASN A 67 -42.87 6.28 13.28
N PRO A 68 -43.49 7.48 13.31
CA PRO A 68 -43.38 8.39 14.44
C PRO A 68 -43.84 7.79 15.79
N MET A 69 -44.68 6.76 15.76
CA MET A 69 -45.15 6.03 16.95
C MET A 69 -44.23 4.86 17.36
N GLY A 70 -43.05 4.73 16.75
CA GLY A 70 -42.06 3.72 17.09
C GLY A 70 -42.32 2.31 16.55
N ARG A 71 -43.34 2.11 15.71
CA ARG A 71 -43.63 0.82 15.06
C ARG A 71 -42.82 0.67 13.77
N ASP A 72 -42.51 -0.57 13.40
CA ASP A 72 -41.92 -0.86 12.08
C ASP A 72 -42.87 -0.36 10.98
N PHE A 73 -42.32 0.22 9.91
CA PHE A 73 -43.09 0.77 8.80
C PHE A 73 -43.31 -0.32 7.74
N PRO A 74 -44.49 -0.95 7.61
CA PRO A 74 -44.67 -2.01 6.62
C PRO A 74 -44.47 -1.48 5.20
N PRO A 75 -43.85 -2.23 4.28
CA PRO A 75 -43.40 -3.62 4.41
C PRO A 75 -41.94 -3.77 4.89
N THR A 76 -41.33 -2.75 5.52
CA THR A 76 -39.93 -2.84 5.97
C THR A 76 -39.79 -3.82 7.12
N LEU A 77 -38.88 -4.79 6.94
CA LEU A 77 -38.45 -5.74 7.97
C LEU A 77 -37.02 -5.39 8.42
N PRO A 78 -36.60 -5.79 9.62
CA PRO A 78 -35.20 -5.71 10.03
C PRO A 78 -34.29 -6.39 8.99
N ARG A 79 -33.15 -5.77 8.69
CA ARG A 79 -32.14 -6.35 7.78
C ARG A 79 -31.21 -7.24 8.58
N GLN A 80 -31.11 -8.50 8.16
CA GLN A 80 -30.17 -9.47 8.72
C GLN A 80 -29.65 -10.42 7.61
N PRO A 81 -28.32 -10.55 7.44
CA PRO A 81 -27.30 -9.73 8.07
C PRO A 81 -27.28 -8.30 7.50
N PHE A 82 -27.08 -7.31 8.37
CA PHE A 82 -26.85 -5.92 7.99
C PHE A 82 -25.36 -5.67 7.75
N GLY A 83 -24.98 -5.23 6.56
CA GLY A 83 -23.60 -4.75 6.32
C GLY A 83 -23.38 -3.39 6.97
N LYS A 84 -22.54 -3.32 8.00
CA LYS A 84 -22.15 -2.03 8.60
C LYS A 84 -21.45 -1.17 7.55
N HIS A 85 -21.77 0.12 7.52
CA HIS A 85 -21.13 1.09 6.63
C HIS A 85 -19.76 1.53 7.16
N LEU A 86 -18.93 0.54 7.51
CA LEU A 86 -17.60 0.78 8.05
C LEU A 86 -16.68 1.37 6.97
N LEU A 87 -16.69 0.76 5.77
CA LEU A 87 -15.98 1.25 4.58
C LEU A 87 -14.55 1.70 4.92
N ALA A 88 -13.88 0.89 5.74
CA ALA A 88 -12.50 1.13 6.14
C ALA A 88 -11.60 0.98 4.90
N GLY A 89 -10.59 1.82 4.86
CA GLY A 89 -9.49 1.78 3.91
C GLY A 89 -8.19 2.02 4.66
N ALA A 90 -7.07 2.09 3.96
CA ALA A 90 -5.76 2.27 4.57
C ALA A 90 -5.46 3.75 4.93
N ASN A 91 -6.47 4.54 5.30
CA ASN A 91 -6.29 5.95 5.63
C ASN A 91 -6.11 6.14 7.13
N THR A 92 -4.86 6.07 7.59
CA THR A 92 -4.49 6.38 8.98
C THR A 92 -4.02 7.82 9.16
N ILE A 93 -3.80 8.56 8.07
CA ILE A 93 -3.31 9.95 8.13
C ILE A 93 -4.41 10.89 8.61
N LEU A 94 -5.62 10.84 8.03
CA LEU A 94 -6.68 11.77 8.41
C LEU A 94 -7.08 11.64 9.90
N PRO A 95 -7.32 10.44 10.46
CA PRO A 95 -7.61 10.31 11.89
C PRO A 95 -6.46 10.80 12.79
N THR A 96 -5.23 10.80 12.29
CA THR A 96 -4.07 11.34 13.04
C THR A 96 -4.05 12.87 13.02
N LEU A 97 -4.52 13.51 11.94
CA LEU A 97 -4.51 14.99 11.79
C LEU A 97 -5.79 15.66 12.29
N ALA A 98 -6.93 14.96 12.23
CA ALA A 98 -8.25 15.54 12.44
C ALA A 98 -8.52 16.17 13.82
N PRO A 99 -7.97 15.67 14.95
CA PRO A 99 -8.13 16.34 16.24
C PRO A 99 -7.63 17.79 16.27
N ALA A 100 -6.65 18.13 15.42
CA ALA A 100 -6.12 19.49 15.28
C ALA A 100 -6.94 20.38 14.32
N ALA A 101 -7.90 19.82 13.59
CA ALA A 101 -8.64 20.50 12.52
C ALA A 101 -10.04 21.01 12.95
N GLY A 102 -10.41 20.91 14.23
CA GLY A 102 -11.65 21.49 14.76
C GLY A 102 -12.93 20.68 14.47
N SER A 103 -12.84 19.35 14.47
CA SER A 103 -13.99 18.46 14.28
C SER A 103 -14.79 18.24 15.57
N ASP A 104 -16.12 18.10 15.46
CA ASP A 104 -17.02 17.67 16.56
C ASP A 104 -16.88 16.17 16.93
N VAL A 105 -15.87 15.50 16.36
CA VAL A 105 -15.62 14.06 16.53
C VAL A 105 -14.65 13.90 17.68
N THR A 106 -14.95 13.00 18.62
CA THR A 106 -14.14 12.86 19.84
C THR A 106 -12.78 12.23 19.54
N PRO A 107 -11.76 12.44 20.38
CA PRO A 107 -10.48 11.76 20.25
C PRO A 107 -10.61 10.23 20.21
N GLU A 108 -11.54 9.66 20.96
CA GLU A 108 -11.83 8.23 20.99
C GLU A 108 -12.39 7.74 19.65
N GLU A 109 -13.30 8.50 19.02
CA GLU A 109 -13.85 8.16 17.70
C GLU A 109 -12.77 8.20 16.61
N TRP A 110 -11.85 9.17 16.68
CA TRP A 110 -10.69 9.20 15.78
C TRP A 110 -9.73 8.04 16.01
N SER A 111 -9.45 7.69 17.27
CA SER A 111 -8.63 6.52 17.62
C SER A 111 -9.24 5.25 17.07
N TRP A 112 -10.55 5.04 17.32
CA TRP A 112 -11.29 3.90 16.81
C TRP A 112 -11.24 3.81 15.28
N ARG A 113 -11.36 4.94 14.57
CA ARG A 113 -11.26 4.96 13.10
C ARG A 113 -9.86 4.58 12.61
N LYS A 114 -8.83 5.03 13.31
CA LYS A 114 -7.43 4.65 13.02
C LYS A 114 -7.20 3.16 13.25
N GLU A 115 -7.61 2.66 14.41
CA GLU A 115 -7.48 1.25 14.82
C GLU A 115 -8.23 0.33 13.84
N THR A 116 -9.43 0.71 13.40
CA THR A 116 -10.17 0.00 12.35
C THR A 116 -9.36 -0.12 11.05
N SER A 117 -8.71 0.97 10.64
CA SER A 117 -7.90 1.00 9.42
C SER A 117 -6.63 0.15 9.57
N GLN A 118 -6.01 0.17 10.75
CA GLN A 118 -4.87 -0.68 11.10
C GLN A 118 -5.25 -2.15 11.14
N PHE A 119 -6.39 -2.50 11.72
CA PHE A 119 -6.92 -3.86 11.72
C PHE A 119 -7.14 -4.39 10.31
N MET A 120 -7.77 -3.60 9.42
CA MET A 120 -7.94 -3.99 8.01
C MET A 120 -6.59 -4.19 7.30
N LEU A 121 -5.63 -3.30 7.54
CA LEU A 121 -4.26 -3.44 7.03
C LEU A 121 -3.65 -4.76 7.49
N GLN A 122 -3.68 -5.05 8.79
CA GLN A 122 -2.98 -6.18 9.39
C GLN A 122 -3.64 -7.53 9.14
N GLN A 123 -4.97 -7.58 9.11
CA GLN A 123 -5.69 -8.85 9.12
C GLN A 123 -6.22 -9.25 7.74
N GLN A 124 -6.42 -8.29 6.83
CA GLN A 124 -7.21 -8.49 5.61
C GLN A 124 -6.47 -8.11 4.33
N THR A 125 -5.39 -7.34 4.41
CA THR A 125 -4.79 -6.72 3.21
C THR A 125 -3.73 -7.60 2.54
N ALA A 126 -2.70 -8.00 3.29
CA ALA A 126 -1.62 -8.81 2.76
C ALA A 126 -1.01 -9.70 3.85
N ARG A 127 -0.30 -10.76 3.43
CA ARG A 127 0.50 -11.61 4.32
C ARG A 127 1.96 -11.53 3.92
N LEU A 128 2.85 -11.57 4.91
CA LEU A 128 4.30 -11.63 4.74
C LEU A 128 4.82 -12.98 5.23
N GLN A 129 5.74 -13.58 4.49
CA GLN A 129 6.37 -14.85 4.87
C GLN A 129 7.88 -14.82 4.57
N LEU A 130 8.68 -15.30 5.52
CA LEU A 130 10.05 -15.72 5.27
C LEU A 130 10.00 -17.16 4.76
N THR A 131 10.16 -17.35 3.45
CA THR A 131 10.01 -18.67 2.81
C THR A 131 11.31 -19.47 2.81
N ALA A 132 12.46 -18.78 2.84
CA ALA A 132 13.76 -19.40 3.01
C ALA A 132 14.71 -18.45 3.76
N ALA A 133 15.60 -19.02 4.57
CA ALA A 133 16.82 -18.34 5.00
C ALA A 133 17.93 -19.36 5.20
N ARG A 134 19.10 -19.10 4.65
CA ARG A 134 20.27 -19.99 4.76
C ARG A 134 21.56 -19.20 4.72
N ALA A 135 22.48 -19.57 5.60
CA ALA A 135 23.87 -19.13 5.48
C ALA A 135 24.51 -19.87 4.29
N GLU A 136 25.20 -19.12 3.44
CA GLU A 136 25.94 -19.61 2.27
C GLU A 136 27.40 -19.13 2.38
N ASP A 137 28.32 -19.71 1.62
CA ASP A 137 29.77 -19.40 1.64
C ASP A 137 30.13 -17.94 1.26
N GLY A 138 29.14 -17.09 0.98
CA GLY A 138 29.28 -15.65 0.73
C GLY A 138 28.44 -14.74 1.64
N GLY A 139 27.66 -15.29 2.58
CA GLY A 139 26.79 -14.50 3.44
C GLY A 139 25.46 -15.17 3.77
N LEU A 140 24.40 -14.38 3.75
CA LEU A 140 23.05 -14.80 4.12
C LEU A 140 22.11 -14.61 2.94
N PHE A 141 21.47 -15.72 2.53
CA PHE A 141 20.37 -15.72 1.57
C PHE A 141 19.04 -15.76 2.31
N ILE A 142 18.09 -14.91 1.92
CA ILE A 142 16.74 -14.85 2.50
C ILE A 142 15.73 -14.69 1.36
N GLU A 143 14.60 -15.39 1.43
CA GLU A 143 13.45 -15.16 0.56
C GLU A 143 12.27 -14.63 1.37
N VAL A 144 11.72 -13.52 0.90
CA VAL A 144 10.56 -12.86 1.51
C VAL A 144 9.43 -12.86 0.49
N THR A 145 8.34 -13.56 0.79
CA THR A 145 7.15 -13.59 -0.07
C THR A 145 6.04 -12.74 0.51
N ILE A 146 5.48 -11.86 -0.32
CA ILE A 146 4.27 -11.10 -0.03
C ILE A 146 3.09 -11.78 -0.74
N HIS A 147 1.98 -11.97 -0.04
CA HIS A 147 0.72 -12.40 -0.63
C HIS A 147 -0.32 -11.29 -0.55
N ASN A 148 -0.83 -10.86 -1.69
CA ASN A 148 -1.98 -9.96 -1.76
C ASN A 148 -3.26 -10.74 -1.45
N ARG A 149 -4.00 -10.32 -0.42
CA ARG A 149 -5.28 -10.93 -0.02
C ARG A 149 -6.49 -10.11 -0.49
N ALA A 150 -6.26 -8.95 -1.09
CA ALA A 150 -7.30 -8.10 -1.63
C ALA A 150 -7.72 -8.57 -3.04
N GLY A 151 -8.94 -8.20 -3.42
CA GLY A 151 -9.47 -8.44 -4.75
C GLY A 151 -8.95 -7.45 -5.81
N HIS A 152 -8.10 -6.48 -5.47
CA HIS A 152 -7.55 -5.46 -6.38
C HIS A 152 -6.03 -5.39 -6.22
N LYS A 153 -5.32 -4.50 -6.93
CA LYS A 153 -3.87 -4.38 -6.75
C LYS A 153 -3.55 -3.97 -5.31
N PHE A 154 -2.36 -4.34 -4.83
CA PHE A 154 -1.89 -3.96 -3.51
C PHE A 154 -0.60 -3.12 -3.60
N PRO A 155 -0.60 -1.87 -3.10
CA PRO A 155 -1.75 -1.07 -2.63
C PRO A 155 -2.54 -0.39 -3.77
N THR A 156 -3.87 -0.49 -3.80
CA THR A 156 -4.73 0.08 -4.87
C THR A 156 -4.95 1.61 -4.78
N ALA A 157 -5.48 2.16 -5.88
CA ALA A 157 -6.00 3.52 -6.04
C ALA A 157 -4.90 4.61 -6.03
N HIS A 158 -5.12 5.71 -5.31
CA HIS A 158 -4.36 6.95 -5.45
C HIS A 158 -2.83 6.75 -5.43
N PRO A 159 -2.07 7.34 -6.39
CA PRO A 159 -0.65 7.05 -6.61
C PRO A 159 0.30 7.57 -5.51
N SER A 160 -0.20 8.29 -4.51
CA SER A 160 0.58 8.66 -3.33
C SER A 160 0.89 7.48 -2.40
N ARG A 161 0.12 6.39 -2.53
CA ARG A 161 0.20 5.22 -1.65
C ARG A 161 1.36 4.33 -2.02
N ARG A 162 2.02 3.78 -1.02
CA ARG A 162 3.07 2.79 -1.21
C ARG A 162 3.11 1.76 -0.09
N ALA A 163 3.59 0.57 -0.42
CA ALA A 163 4.07 -0.41 0.55
C ALA A 163 5.52 -0.76 0.25
N TRP A 164 6.27 -1.22 1.24
CA TRP A 164 7.66 -1.65 1.03
C TRP A 164 8.09 -2.70 2.04
N LEU A 165 9.15 -3.42 1.71
CA LEU A 165 9.81 -4.34 2.63
C LEU A 165 10.85 -3.60 3.47
N GLU A 166 10.72 -3.68 4.78
CA GLU A 166 11.77 -3.41 5.75
C GLU A 166 12.38 -4.76 6.17
N LEU A 167 13.70 -4.89 6.11
CA LEU A 167 14.41 -6.09 6.54
C LEU A 167 15.63 -5.71 7.37
N THR A 168 15.76 -6.34 8.53
CA THR A 168 16.89 -6.18 9.43
C THR A 168 17.48 -7.54 9.77
N VAL A 169 18.80 -7.61 9.80
CA VAL A 169 19.57 -8.79 10.21
C VAL A 169 20.56 -8.39 11.29
N SER A 170 20.61 -9.17 12.37
CA SER A 170 21.55 -9.00 13.48
C SER A 170 22.18 -10.32 13.90
N ASP A 171 23.29 -10.24 14.65
CA ASP A 171 23.97 -11.40 15.23
C ASP A 171 23.27 -11.92 16.51
N GLN A 172 23.88 -12.94 17.15
CA GLN A 172 23.39 -13.53 18.41
C GLN A 172 23.26 -12.53 19.57
N ASP A 173 24.01 -11.42 19.53
CA ASP A 173 24.04 -10.38 20.56
C ASP A 173 23.16 -9.17 20.17
N ASN A 174 22.41 -9.30 19.07
CA ASN A 174 21.58 -8.25 18.45
C ASN A 174 22.35 -7.07 17.87
N ASN A 175 23.65 -7.22 17.56
CA ASN A 175 24.37 -6.21 16.81
C ASN A 175 23.91 -6.21 15.34
N PRO A 176 23.62 -5.04 14.74
CA PRO A 176 23.11 -4.96 13.38
C PRO A 176 24.18 -5.35 12.35
N ILE A 177 23.82 -6.24 11.42
CA ILE A 177 24.65 -6.66 10.28
C ILE A 177 24.15 -6.02 8.97
N PHE A 178 22.84 -6.02 8.77
CA PHE A 178 22.21 -5.47 7.58
C PHE A 178 20.87 -4.83 7.90
N SER A 179 20.54 -3.76 7.20
CA SER A 179 19.25 -3.08 7.28
C SER A 179 18.90 -2.48 5.93
N SER A 180 17.68 -2.71 5.47
CA SER A 180 17.11 -2.10 4.26
C SER A 180 15.66 -1.72 4.53
N GLY A 181 15.24 -0.54 4.09
CA GLY A 181 13.85 -0.11 4.16
C GLY A 181 13.40 0.46 5.52
N GLN A 182 14.31 0.75 6.45
CA GLN A 182 13.96 1.51 7.66
C GLN A 182 13.43 2.89 7.28
N SER A 183 12.46 3.42 8.05
CA SER A 183 11.90 4.76 7.81
C SER A 183 12.13 5.69 8.99
N ALA A 184 12.40 6.97 8.71
CA ALA A 184 12.42 8.03 9.72
C ALA A 184 10.99 8.39 10.19
N PRO A 185 10.83 9.09 11.33
CA PRO A 185 9.53 9.65 11.74
C PRO A 185 8.89 10.58 10.68
N SER A 186 9.72 11.21 9.85
CA SER A 186 9.26 12.00 8.70
C SER A 186 8.59 11.17 7.62
N GLY A 187 8.71 9.85 7.67
CA GLY A 187 8.24 8.90 6.68
C GLY A 187 9.19 8.67 5.51
N ALA A 188 10.35 9.33 5.48
CA ALA A 188 11.37 9.05 4.48
C ALA A 188 11.94 7.64 4.69
N ILE A 189 12.03 6.86 3.61
CA ILE A 189 12.77 5.59 3.62
C ILE A 189 14.28 5.92 3.62
N LEU A 190 14.99 5.30 4.55
CA LEU A 190 16.41 5.51 4.79
C LEU A 190 17.23 4.44 4.08
N GLY A 191 18.35 4.87 3.51
CA GLY A 191 19.39 4.00 2.98
C GLY A 191 20.55 3.82 3.95
N ALA A 192 21.72 3.53 3.39
CA ALA A 192 22.98 3.48 4.10
C ALA A 192 23.22 4.78 4.89
N HIS A 193 23.84 4.65 6.07
CA HIS A 193 24.16 5.76 6.96
C HIS A 193 22.95 6.57 7.47
N HIS A 194 21.75 5.97 7.47
CA HIS A 194 20.50 6.57 7.95
C HIS A 194 20.12 7.88 7.23
N GLN A 195 20.52 8.03 5.96
CA GLN A 195 20.10 9.16 5.13
C GLN A 195 18.88 8.79 4.28
N PRO A 196 17.97 9.74 3.97
CA PRO A 196 16.90 9.49 3.00
C PRO A 196 17.47 8.97 1.68
N LEU A 197 16.87 7.92 1.13
CA LEU A 197 17.26 7.40 -0.18
C LEU A 197 17.14 8.49 -1.24
N PRO A 198 17.97 8.45 -2.31
CA PRO A 198 17.79 9.34 -3.44
C PRO A 198 16.35 9.33 -3.97
N SER A 199 15.69 8.17 -3.99
CA SER A 199 14.30 8.01 -4.40
C SER A 199 13.25 8.72 -3.56
N GLU A 200 13.63 9.25 -2.40
CA GLU A 200 12.75 10.03 -1.52
C GLU A 200 12.80 11.53 -1.85
N LEU A 201 13.72 12.00 -2.72
CA LEU A 201 14.01 13.42 -2.92
C LEU A 201 13.56 13.99 -4.30
N PRO A 202 13.04 15.23 -4.36
CA PRO A 202 12.78 15.99 -5.59
C PRO A 202 13.84 15.92 -6.69
N GLY A 203 13.39 15.59 -7.91
CA GLY A 203 14.24 15.50 -9.11
C GLY A 203 15.22 14.32 -9.13
N ARG A 204 15.05 13.32 -8.26
CA ARG A 204 15.95 12.15 -8.19
C ARG A 204 15.27 10.87 -8.71
N PRO A 205 16.06 9.86 -9.12
CA PRO A 205 15.53 8.60 -9.66
C PRO A 205 14.63 7.85 -8.67
N ILE A 206 13.63 7.12 -9.17
CA ILE A 206 12.81 6.21 -8.36
C ILE A 206 13.52 4.88 -8.11
N GLN A 207 13.14 4.16 -7.05
CA GLN A 207 13.55 2.75 -6.90
C GLN A 207 12.94 1.93 -8.04
N PRO A 208 13.70 1.05 -8.73
CA PRO A 208 13.14 0.06 -9.65
C PRO A 208 12.32 -0.98 -8.89
N HIS A 209 11.81 -1.99 -9.59
CA HIS A 209 11.43 -3.25 -8.98
C HIS A 209 12.72 -4.07 -8.77
N TYR A 210 12.90 -4.66 -7.59
CA TYR A 210 14.01 -5.54 -7.29
C TYR A 210 13.50 -6.95 -7.07
N GLN A 211 13.98 -7.89 -7.88
CA GLN A 211 13.87 -9.32 -7.57
C GLN A 211 14.94 -9.74 -6.53
N SER A 212 16.10 -9.09 -6.56
CA SER A 212 17.23 -9.36 -5.66
C SER A 212 17.78 -8.08 -5.04
N ILE A 213 17.96 -8.09 -3.73
CA ILE A 213 18.49 -7.00 -2.91
C ILE A 213 19.78 -7.45 -2.23
N SER A 214 20.87 -6.72 -2.43
CA SER A 214 22.16 -7.00 -1.80
C SER A 214 22.80 -5.79 -1.12
N HIS A 215 22.17 -4.61 -1.22
CA HIS A 215 22.66 -3.36 -0.65
C HIS A 215 21.60 -2.67 0.21
N PRO A 216 21.96 -2.01 1.33
CA PRO A 216 21.02 -1.24 2.16
C PRO A 216 20.20 -0.18 1.41
N ASP A 217 20.76 0.38 0.33
CA ASP A 217 20.08 1.40 -0.49
C ASP A 217 19.03 0.84 -1.47
N GLN A 218 18.99 -0.47 -1.63
CA GLN A 218 18.01 -1.16 -2.47
C GLN A 218 16.83 -1.55 -1.57
N VAL A 219 15.67 -0.97 -1.85
CA VAL A 219 14.43 -1.23 -1.10
C VAL A 219 13.35 -1.60 -2.09
N GLN A 220 12.71 -2.76 -1.89
CA GLN A 220 11.54 -3.13 -2.69
C GLN A 220 10.34 -2.28 -2.28
N VAL A 221 9.98 -1.33 -3.14
CA VAL A 221 8.84 -0.44 -2.95
C VAL A 221 7.76 -0.74 -3.98
N TYR A 222 6.59 -1.18 -3.51
CA TYR A 222 5.36 -1.41 -4.27
C TYR A 222 4.56 -0.12 -4.36
N GLN A 223 4.55 0.47 -5.55
CA GLN A 223 3.90 1.77 -5.81
C GLN A 223 3.59 1.95 -7.29
N SER A 224 2.72 2.90 -7.57
CA SER A 224 2.54 3.45 -8.91
C SER A 224 3.19 4.83 -8.99
N VAL A 225 4.00 5.08 -10.02
CA VAL A 225 4.63 6.38 -10.30
C VAL A 225 4.18 6.82 -11.69
N MET A 226 3.58 8.01 -11.75
CA MET A 226 3.12 8.59 -13.01
C MET A 226 4.31 9.16 -13.81
N ALA A 227 4.17 9.20 -15.12
CA ALA A 227 5.03 9.95 -16.02
C ALA A 227 4.23 11.08 -16.69
N ASP A 228 4.89 12.21 -16.92
CA ASP A 228 4.37 13.32 -17.72
C ASP A 228 4.57 13.11 -19.23
N ALA A 229 4.38 14.18 -20.02
CA ALA A 229 4.48 14.14 -21.49
C ALA A 229 5.91 13.83 -21.95
N GLU A 230 6.88 14.31 -21.19
CA GLU A 230 8.32 14.15 -21.40
C GLU A 230 8.83 12.78 -20.94
N LYS A 231 7.93 11.96 -20.34
CA LYS A 231 8.21 10.65 -19.71
C LYS A 231 9.03 10.77 -18.43
N ASP A 232 9.07 11.95 -17.82
CA ASP A 232 9.70 12.16 -16.53
C ASP A 232 8.73 11.80 -15.39
N PRO A 233 9.24 11.27 -14.24
CA PRO A 233 8.40 11.00 -13.09
C PRO A 233 7.68 12.25 -12.59
N THR A 234 6.35 12.18 -12.50
CA THR A 234 5.52 13.27 -11.99
C THR A 234 4.68 12.83 -10.81
N PHE A 235 4.48 13.78 -9.89
CA PHE A 235 3.67 13.62 -8.68
C PHE A 235 2.49 14.60 -8.67
N ARG A 236 2.23 15.22 -9.82
CA ARG A 236 1.06 16.09 -10.06
C ARG A 236 0.06 15.31 -10.89
N LEU A 237 -1.12 15.05 -10.34
CA LEU A 237 -2.15 14.21 -10.98
C LEU A 237 -2.48 14.71 -12.39
N LEU A 238 -2.68 16.01 -12.56
CA LEU A 238 -3.01 16.62 -13.86
C LEU A 238 -1.82 16.68 -14.83
N ALA A 239 -0.60 16.31 -14.42
CA ALA A 239 0.51 16.13 -15.35
C ALA A 239 0.67 14.67 -15.79
N GLY A 240 0.07 13.72 -15.07
CA GLY A 240 0.23 12.30 -15.34
C GLY A 240 -0.46 11.88 -16.64
N GLN A 241 0.32 11.35 -17.58
CA GLN A 241 -0.17 10.81 -18.86
C GLN A 241 -0.13 9.29 -18.91
N SER A 242 0.82 8.70 -18.20
CA SER A 242 1.02 7.26 -18.11
C SER A 242 1.63 6.88 -16.76
N TYR A 243 1.82 5.59 -16.50
CA TYR A 243 2.67 5.13 -15.41
C TYR A 243 4.06 4.76 -15.94
N ILE A 244 5.12 5.35 -15.37
CA ILE A 244 6.50 4.90 -15.62
C ILE A 244 6.84 3.65 -14.80
N LYS A 245 6.16 3.48 -13.66
CA LYS A 245 6.25 2.30 -12.80
C LYS A 245 4.86 1.99 -12.24
N ASP A 246 4.48 0.73 -12.29
CA ASP A 246 3.35 0.19 -11.52
C ASP A 246 3.66 -1.26 -11.19
N ASN A 247 4.36 -1.45 -10.07
CA ASN A 247 4.68 -2.78 -9.56
C ASN A 247 3.77 -3.20 -8.40
N ARG A 248 2.59 -2.58 -8.25
CA ARG A 248 1.63 -2.99 -7.21
C ARG A 248 1.21 -4.44 -7.47
N ILE A 249 1.20 -5.27 -6.43
CA ILE A 249 0.97 -6.72 -6.57
C ILE A 249 -0.48 -6.94 -7.04
N PRO A 250 -0.71 -7.54 -8.23
CA PRO A 250 -2.07 -7.82 -8.69
C PRO A 250 -2.80 -8.81 -7.77
N PRO A 251 -4.13 -8.83 -7.75
CA PRO A 251 -4.90 -9.82 -7.01
C PRO A 251 -4.78 -11.21 -7.63
N VAL A 252 -5.16 -12.24 -6.88
CA VAL A 252 -5.27 -13.61 -7.40
C VAL A 252 -6.25 -13.64 -8.59
N GLY A 253 -5.90 -14.42 -9.61
CA GLY A 253 -6.70 -14.58 -10.82
C GLY A 253 -6.54 -13.47 -11.85
N TRP A 254 -5.72 -12.45 -11.59
CA TRP A 254 -5.46 -11.36 -12.54
C TRP A 254 -5.16 -11.85 -13.96
N ASP A 255 -5.81 -11.25 -14.95
CA ASP A 255 -5.58 -11.50 -16.38
C ASP A 255 -4.68 -10.38 -16.95
N PRO A 256 -3.39 -10.65 -17.25
CA PRO A 256 -2.47 -9.64 -17.75
C PRO A 256 -2.85 -9.09 -19.13
N ALA A 257 -3.46 -9.91 -20.00
CA ALA A 257 -3.82 -9.49 -21.34
C ALA A 257 -5.02 -8.52 -21.30
N GLN A 258 -6.05 -8.86 -20.52
CA GLN A 258 -7.18 -7.94 -20.30
C GLN A 258 -6.78 -6.68 -19.54
N ALA A 259 -5.83 -6.78 -18.61
CA ALA A 259 -5.27 -5.64 -17.91
C ALA A 259 -4.54 -4.70 -18.86
N ALA A 260 -3.66 -5.24 -19.71
CA ALA A 260 -2.93 -4.45 -20.71
C ALA A 260 -3.88 -3.74 -21.68
N ALA A 261 -4.94 -4.41 -22.12
CA ALA A 261 -5.97 -3.82 -22.97
C ALA A 261 -6.74 -2.64 -22.31
N GLN A 262 -6.67 -2.51 -20.99
CA GLN A 262 -7.31 -1.44 -20.21
C GLN A 262 -6.31 -0.45 -19.60
N ASP A 263 -5.03 -0.53 -19.99
CA ASP A 263 -3.93 0.23 -19.38
C ASP A 263 -3.81 0.05 -17.85
N LEU A 264 -4.12 -1.15 -17.38
CA LEU A 264 -4.02 -1.56 -15.98
C LEU A 264 -2.90 -2.56 -15.76
N GLY A 265 -2.09 -2.88 -16.77
CA GLY A 265 -0.95 -3.80 -16.65
C GLY A 265 0.05 -3.35 -15.58
N SER A 266 0.85 -4.29 -15.08
CA SER A 266 2.05 -3.94 -14.31
C SER A 266 3.10 -3.35 -15.23
N ARG A 267 3.97 -2.49 -14.68
CA ARG A 267 5.05 -1.82 -15.42
C ARG A 267 6.31 -1.77 -14.57
N GLY A 268 7.44 -2.13 -15.17
CA GLY A 268 8.73 -2.23 -14.50
C GLY A 268 8.91 -3.53 -13.71
N THR A 269 8.21 -4.61 -14.09
CA THR A 269 8.30 -5.96 -13.51
C THR A 269 8.51 -7.03 -14.59
N GLU A 270 8.83 -6.63 -15.82
CA GLU A 270 8.82 -7.50 -17.00
C GLU A 270 9.91 -8.58 -16.95
N ASP A 271 11.01 -8.29 -16.27
CA ASP A 271 12.15 -9.20 -16.10
C ASP A 271 12.03 -10.06 -14.83
N ASP A 272 10.95 -9.92 -14.07
CA ASP A 272 10.72 -10.68 -12.84
C ASP A 272 9.79 -11.88 -13.10
N SER A 273 10.36 -13.08 -13.04
CA SER A 273 9.63 -14.32 -13.27
C SER A 273 8.74 -14.76 -12.10
N ASP A 274 8.99 -14.25 -10.89
CA ASP A 274 8.25 -14.66 -9.68
C ASP A 274 7.23 -13.61 -9.20
N PHE A 275 7.26 -12.40 -9.77
CA PHE A 275 6.16 -11.44 -9.72
C PHE A 275 4.91 -11.98 -10.43
N ALA A 276 3.89 -12.34 -9.65
CA ALA A 276 2.73 -13.08 -10.14
C ALA A 276 1.39 -12.55 -9.60
N PRO A 277 0.25 -12.88 -10.23
CA PRO A 277 -1.05 -12.61 -9.64
C PRO A 277 -1.17 -13.14 -8.21
N GLY A 278 -1.41 -12.24 -7.26
CA GLY A 278 -1.58 -12.53 -5.84
C GLY A 278 -0.29 -12.60 -5.01
N ARG A 279 0.90 -12.50 -5.60
CA ARG A 279 2.16 -12.58 -4.83
C ARG A 279 3.38 -11.97 -5.51
N ASP A 280 4.41 -11.72 -4.72
CA ASP A 280 5.76 -11.38 -5.18
C ASP A 280 6.80 -11.98 -4.22
N THR A 281 7.97 -12.39 -4.71
CA THR A 281 9.02 -13.03 -3.89
C THR A 281 10.36 -12.32 -4.06
N ILE A 282 10.84 -11.68 -2.99
CA ILE A 282 12.09 -10.92 -3.03
C ILE A 282 13.22 -11.72 -2.39
N GLN A 283 14.33 -11.80 -3.11
CA GLN A 283 15.56 -12.41 -2.64
C GLN A 283 16.46 -11.36 -1.99
N TYR A 284 16.94 -11.62 -0.78
CA TYR A 284 18.01 -10.84 -0.16
C TYR A 284 19.29 -11.67 -0.17
N ARG A 285 20.38 -11.07 -0.67
CA ARG A 285 21.72 -11.65 -0.74
C ARG A 285 22.67 -10.75 0.04
N ILE A 286 22.74 -10.98 1.34
CA ILE A 286 23.47 -10.12 2.27
C ILE A 286 24.90 -10.64 2.38
N PRO A 287 25.92 -9.85 2.01
CA PRO A 287 27.32 -10.27 2.14
C PRO A 287 27.68 -10.63 3.58
N ALA A 288 28.49 -11.67 3.77
CA ALA A 288 28.99 -12.05 5.07
C ALA A 288 29.81 -10.90 5.71
N PRO A 289 29.64 -10.60 7.01
CA PRO A 289 30.62 -9.81 7.73
C PRO A 289 31.95 -10.60 7.81
N GLN A 290 33.07 -9.91 8.08
CA GLN A 290 34.39 -10.53 8.17
C GLN A 290 34.45 -11.71 9.15
N ALA A 291 33.68 -11.63 10.24
CA ALA A 291 33.45 -12.72 11.17
C ALA A 291 31.95 -13.09 11.12
N PRO A 292 31.55 -14.10 10.33
CA PRO A 292 30.16 -14.53 10.26
C PRO A 292 29.65 -14.95 11.65
N PRO A 293 28.44 -14.50 12.05
CA PRO A 293 27.87 -14.88 13.33
C PRO A 293 27.47 -16.35 13.34
N ARG A 294 27.38 -16.93 14.53
CA ARG A 294 26.84 -18.29 14.73
C ARG A 294 25.32 -18.33 14.68
N THR A 295 24.67 -17.20 14.87
CA THR A 295 23.23 -17.10 14.84
C THR A 295 22.88 -15.83 14.10
N TRP A 296 21.92 -15.93 13.19
CA TRP A 296 21.36 -14.79 12.49
C TRP A 296 19.93 -14.58 12.98
N HIS A 297 19.67 -13.39 13.52
CA HIS A 297 18.32 -12.92 13.82
C HIS A 297 17.82 -12.12 12.62
N ILE A 298 16.76 -12.61 12.00
CA ILE A 298 16.16 -12.01 10.80
C ILE A 298 14.78 -11.51 11.18
N GLN A 299 14.50 -10.25 10.85
CA GLN A 299 13.16 -9.67 10.96
C GLN A 299 12.83 -8.95 9.65
N THR A 300 11.62 -9.17 9.15
CA THR A 300 11.07 -8.42 8.04
C THR A 300 9.68 -7.90 8.36
N ARG A 301 9.39 -6.69 7.88
CA ARG A 301 8.09 -6.03 8.01
C ARG A 301 7.63 -5.56 6.64
N LEU A 302 6.34 -5.75 6.37
CA LEU A 302 5.66 -5.12 5.25
C LEU A 302 5.09 -3.80 5.77
N ARG A 303 5.67 -2.71 5.31
CA ARG A 303 5.36 -1.35 5.75
C ARG A 303 4.42 -0.66 4.75
N TYR A 304 3.66 0.33 5.21
CA TYR A 304 2.72 1.06 4.37
C TYR A 304 2.65 2.55 4.71
N GLN A 305 2.48 3.37 3.67
CA GLN A 305 2.18 4.79 3.76
C GLN A 305 1.06 5.18 2.79
N ASN A 306 0.10 5.97 3.29
CA ASN A 306 -0.95 6.57 2.46
C ASN A 306 -0.40 7.71 1.59
N LEU A 307 0.53 8.49 2.14
CA LEU A 307 1.21 9.58 1.47
C LEU A 307 2.72 9.34 1.61
N SER A 308 3.38 8.98 0.51
CA SER A 308 4.83 8.81 0.50
C SER A 308 5.56 10.13 0.79
N TYR A 309 6.72 10.03 1.42
CA TYR A 309 7.57 11.20 1.68
C TYR A 309 7.89 11.97 0.40
N ARG A 310 8.21 11.24 -0.68
CA ARG A 310 8.48 11.81 -2.00
C ARG A 310 7.30 12.62 -2.54
N PHE A 311 6.08 12.08 -2.45
CA PHE A 311 4.88 12.74 -2.95
C PHE A 311 4.57 14.00 -2.13
N ALA A 312 4.68 13.92 -0.80
CA ALA A 312 4.55 15.08 0.08
C ALA A 312 5.60 16.17 -0.25
N ALA A 313 6.86 15.78 -0.43
CA ALA A 313 7.95 16.70 -0.77
C ALA A 313 7.72 17.41 -2.11
N GLU A 314 7.18 16.73 -3.12
CA GLU A 314 6.79 17.37 -4.39
C GLU A 314 5.62 18.32 -4.23
N LEU A 315 4.60 17.92 -3.47
CA LEU A 315 3.45 18.76 -3.19
C LEU A 315 3.86 20.06 -2.48
N PHE A 316 4.75 19.97 -1.48
CA PHE A 316 5.21 21.13 -0.70
C PHE A 316 6.15 22.09 -1.45
N ARG A 317 6.47 21.82 -2.72
CA ARG A 317 7.13 22.80 -3.60
C ARG A 317 6.16 23.84 -4.16
N LEU A 318 4.87 23.59 -4.05
CA LEU A 318 3.81 24.52 -4.43
C LEU A 318 3.47 25.41 -3.24
N ASP A 319 3.23 26.69 -3.52
CA ASP A 319 2.84 27.67 -2.51
C ASP A 319 1.36 28.02 -2.66
N THR A 320 0.50 27.24 -2.01
CA THR A 320 -0.94 27.51 -1.93
C THR A 320 -1.41 27.39 -0.48
N PRO A 321 -2.48 28.10 -0.08
CA PRO A 321 -3.00 28.05 1.29
C PRO A 321 -3.31 26.62 1.77
N ASP A 322 -3.92 25.79 0.92
CA ASP A 322 -4.28 24.41 1.25
C ASP A 322 -3.05 23.52 1.50
N ILE A 323 -1.98 23.73 0.72
CA ILE A 323 -0.75 22.96 0.85
C ILE A 323 0.02 23.38 2.10
N GLN A 324 0.04 24.68 2.43
CA GLN A 324 0.64 25.15 3.68
C GLN A 324 -0.14 24.64 4.90
N ALA A 325 -1.47 24.63 4.83
CA ALA A 325 -2.32 24.07 5.89
C ALA A 325 -2.03 22.56 6.10
N LEU A 326 -1.97 21.78 5.01
CA LEU A 326 -1.62 20.35 5.09
C LEU A 326 -0.21 20.14 5.66
N LYS A 327 0.79 20.90 5.19
CA LYS A 327 2.17 20.81 5.68
C LYS A 327 2.26 21.12 7.17
N SER A 328 1.53 22.15 7.62
CA SER A 328 1.45 22.52 9.04
C SER A 328 0.77 21.42 9.86
N ALA A 329 -0.35 20.88 9.40
CA ALA A 329 -1.07 19.81 10.09
C ALA A 329 -0.20 18.55 10.27
N LEU A 330 0.55 18.18 9.22
CA LEU A 330 1.46 17.02 9.27
C LEU A 330 2.62 17.21 10.24
N ASN A 331 3.02 18.46 10.52
CA ASN A 331 4.11 18.80 11.44
C ASN A 331 5.39 17.95 11.22
N GLY A 332 5.74 17.73 9.95
CA GLY A 332 6.92 16.96 9.55
C GLY A 332 6.83 15.45 9.80
N THR A 333 5.65 14.90 10.13
CA THR A 333 5.44 13.47 10.36
C THR A 333 4.50 12.89 9.30
N LEU A 334 4.89 11.75 8.72
CA LEU A 334 4.03 10.96 7.84
C LEU A 334 3.81 9.58 8.48
N PRO A 335 2.58 9.27 8.93
CA PRO A 335 2.27 8.00 9.57
C PRO A 335 2.66 6.82 8.69
N THR A 336 3.36 5.87 9.31
CA THR A 336 3.78 4.61 8.68
C THR A 336 3.21 3.46 9.48
N GLU A 337 2.55 2.53 8.79
CA GLU A 337 1.89 1.38 9.41
C GLU A 337 2.67 0.09 9.14
N THR A 338 2.63 -0.85 10.08
CA THR A 338 3.02 -2.26 9.83
C THR A 338 1.78 -3.01 9.37
N ILE A 339 1.85 -3.60 8.18
CA ILE A 339 0.85 -4.55 7.68
C ILE A 339 1.11 -5.93 8.27
N ALA A 340 2.33 -6.43 8.13
CA ALA A 340 2.70 -7.76 8.60
C ALA A 340 4.16 -7.78 9.01
N GLU A 341 4.50 -8.71 9.90
CA GLU A 341 5.87 -8.94 10.38
C GLU A 341 6.15 -10.44 10.38
N ALA A 342 7.39 -10.81 10.08
CA ALA A 342 7.89 -12.16 10.22
C ALA A 342 9.31 -12.12 10.79
N THR A 343 9.60 -13.04 11.71
CA THR A 343 10.93 -13.22 12.30
C THR A 343 11.41 -14.64 12.11
N LEU A 344 12.71 -14.82 11.99
CA LEU A 344 13.35 -16.12 11.89
C LEU A 344 14.72 -16.06 12.55
N VAL A 345 15.09 -17.15 13.23
CA VAL A 345 16.43 -17.34 13.78
C VAL A 345 17.03 -18.55 13.08
N ILE A 346 18.19 -18.37 12.46
CA ILE A 346 18.98 -19.48 11.90
C ILE A 346 20.32 -19.58 12.63
N ARG A 347 20.84 -20.79 12.76
CA ARG A 347 22.11 -21.10 13.44
C ARG A 347 23.11 -21.71 12.46
#